data_AF-A0A3R9WG55-F1
#
_entry.id   AF-A0A3R9WG55-F1
#
_cell.length_a   1.000
_cell.length_b   1.000
_cell.length_c   1.000
_cell.angle_alpha   90.00
_cell.angle_beta   90.00
_cell.angle_gamma   90.00
#
_symmetry.space_group_name_H-M   'P 1'
#
loop_
_entity.id
_entity.type
_entity.pdbx_description
1 polymer ?
#
loop_
_entity_poly.entity_id
_entity_poly.type
_entity_poly.pdbx_seq_one_letter_code
_entity_poly.pdbx_strand_id
1 'polypeptide(L)'
;MGRDWKHLAETVEAAREAKNLTQVALAEKAGVSESTIQNIESGAERKRVPASLHKVERALGWTAGSGERVLEGGAPELEEETAAPPSDLPLRIVHELQDGPLLDATVLDLTPLGSDARMIVVVKGAPNASPEQIRADLLAWAKAQRHIQNIPIDDEPDEGAN
;
A
#
# COMPACT_ATOMS: atom_id res chain seq x y z
N MET A 1 33.18 -4.80 -16.45
CA MET A 1 32.58 -5.70 -15.44
C MET A 1 31.58 -6.59 -16.16
N GLY A 2 31.60 -7.90 -15.92
CA GLY A 2 30.65 -8.84 -16.51
C GLY A 2 29.30 -8.74 -15.82
N ARG A 3 28.21 -9.10 -16.50
CA ARG A 3 26.89 -9.19 -15.87
C ARG A 3 26.87 -10.36 -14.88
N ASP A 4 26.34 -10.14 -13.68
CA ASP A 4 26.25 -11.15 -12.64
C ASP A 4 24.97 -11.98 -12.77
N TRP A 5 25.04 -12.98 -13.65
CA TRP A 5 23.90 -13.88 -13.90
C TRP A 5 23.56 -14.76 -12.71
N LYS A 6 24.55 -15.05 -11.86
CA LYS A 6 24.36 -15.87 -10.67
C LYS A 6 23.60 -15.07 -9.61
N HIS A 7 23.99 -13.82 -9.38
CA HIS A 7 23.27 -12.92 -8.48
C HIS A 7 21.82 -12.69 -8.94
N LEU A 8 21.57 -12.55 -10.25
CA LEU A 8 20.21 -12.49 -10.78
C LEU A 8 19.40 -13.74 -10.43
N ALA A 9 19.97 -14.92 -10.65
CA ALA A 9 19.28 -16.19 -10.38
C ALA A 9 18.91 -16.34 -8.91
N GLU A 10 19.88 -16.13 -8.01
CA GLU A 10 19.68 -16.20 -6.55
C GLU A 10 18.64 -15.18 -6.07
N THR A 11 18.66 -13.97 -6.62
CA THR A 11 17.70 -12.92 -6.26
C THR A 11 16.28 -13.25 -6.74
N VAL A 12 16.13 -13.80 -7.96
CA VAL A 12 14.83 -14.22 -8.50
C VAL A 12 14.27 -15.39 -7.71
N GLU A 13 15.11 -16.39 -7.39
CA GLU A 13 14.74 -17.54 -6.57
C GLU A 13 14.28 -17.10 -5.17
N ALA A 14 15.06 -16.26 -4.49
CA ALA A 14 14.71 -15.75 -3.17
C ALA A 14 13.38 -14.95 -3.18
N ALA A 15 13.15 -14.12 -4.20
CA ALA A 15 11.91 -13.37 -4.34
C ALA A 15 10.71 -14.27 -4.65
N ARG A 16 10.90 -15.33 -5.44
CA ARG A 16 9.89 -16.35 -5.70
C ARG A 16 9.51 -17.08 -4.41
N GLU A 17 10.49 -17.51 -3.63
CA GLU A 17 10.30 -18.21 -2.36
C GLU A 17 9.64 -17.32 -1.30
N ALA A 18 10.04 -16.05 -1.20
CA ALA A 18 9.40 -15.08 -0.29
C ALA A 18 7.89 -14.92 -0.57
N LYS A 19 7.45 -15.20 -1.80
CA LYS A 19 6.04 -15.18 -2.21
C LYS A 19 5.37 -16.56 -2.19
N ASN A 20 6.05 -17.59 -1.68
CA ASN A 20 5.61 -18.99 -1.66
C ASN A 20 5.19 -19.51 -3.05
N LEU A 21 5.88 -19.07 -4.11
CA LEU A 21 5.59 -19.49 -5.47
C LEU A 21 6.50 -20.65 -5.88
N THR A 22 5.94 -21.62 -6.61
CA THR A 22 6.73 -22.59 -7.38
C THR A 22 7.21 -21.94 -8.69
N GLN A 23 8.20 -22.54 -9.37
CA GLN A 23 8.63 -22.06 -10.68
C GLN A 23 7.49 -22.06 -11.70
N VAL A 24 6.62 -23.08 -11.66
CA VAL A 24 5.40 -23.17 -12.48
C VAL A 24 4.44 -22.02 -12.18
N ALA A 25 4.16 -21.76 -10.90
CA ALA A 25 3.26 -20.68 -10.49
C ALA A 25 3.80 -19.29 -10.89
N LEU A 26 5.12 -19.09 -10.77
CA LEU A 26 5.76 -17.85 -11.25
C LEU A 26 5.65 -17.72 -12.77
N ALA A 27 5.85 -18.81 -13.51
CA ALA A 27 5.75 -18.83 -14.97
C ALA A 27 4.32 -18.49 -15.44
N GLU A 28 3.31 -19.10 -14.83
CA GLU A 28 1.90 -18.80 -15.06
C GLU A 28 1.59 -17.33 -14.77
N LYS A 29 2.02 -16.83 -13.60
CA LYS A 29 1.82 -15.43 -13.19
C LYS A 29 2.50 -14.43 -14.14
N ALA A 30 3.68 -14.76 -14.65
CA ALA A 30 4.42 -13.94 -15.60
C ALA A 30 3.95 -14.11 -17.06
N GLY A 31 3.11 -15.10 -17.37
CA GLY A 31 2.71 -15.41 -18.74
C GLY A 31 3.90 -15.82 -19.62
N VAL A 32 4.79 -16.66 -19.06
CA VAL A 32 5.97 -17.24 -19.74
C VAL A 32 5.98 -18.76 -19.56
N SER A 33 6.85 -19.46 -20.27
CA SER A 33 7.03 -20.91 -20.06
C SER A 33 7.79 -21.18 -18.76
N GLU A 34 7.52 -22.32 -18.11
CA GLU A 34 8.30 -22.79 -16.95
C GLU A 34 9.80 -22.85 -17.26
N SER A 35 10.15 -23.34 -18.45
CA SER A 35 11.54 -23.37 -18.92
C SER A 35 12.18 -21.98 -18.95
N THR A 36 11.43 -20.91 -19.15
CA THR A 36 11.96 -19.53 -19.05
C THR A 36 12.40 -19.21 -17.63
N ILE A 37 11.60 -19.58 -16.62
CA ILE A 37 11.92 -19.37 -15.21
C ILE A 37 13.11 -20.24 -14.79
N GLN A 38 13.10 -21.54 -15.12
CA GLN A 38 14.23 -22.44 -14.89
C GLN A 38 15.53 -21.92 -15.50
N ASN A 39 15.46 -21.39 -16.72
CA ASN A 39 16.61 -20.79 -17.36
C ASN A 39 17.10 -19.58 -16.55
N ILE A 40 16.23 -18.66 -16.16
CA ILE A 40 16.62 -17.48 -15.35
C ILE A 40 17.26 -17.92 -14.02
N GLU A 41 16.63 -18.84 -13.29
CA GLU A 41 17.09 -19.34 -12.00
C GLU A 41 18.32 -20.27 -12.08
N SER A 42 18.68 -20.77 -13.26
CA SER A 42 19.92 -21.55 -13.42
C SER A 42 21.20 -20.71 -13.35
N GLY A 43 21.08 -19.37 -13.47
CA GLY A 43 22.23 -18.47 -13.47
C GLY A 43 23.15 -18.62 -14.69
N ALA A 44 22.73 -19.36 -15.72
CA ALA A 44 23.52 -19.56 -16.93
C ALA A 44 23.83 -18.24 -17.63
N GLU A 45 25.11 -18.00 -17.93
CA GLU A 45 25.55 -16.79 -18.61
C GLU A 45 24.96 -16.67 -20.01
N ARG A 46 24.57 -15.44 -20.39
CA ARG A 46 24.01 -15.16 -21.72
C ARG A 46 24.61 -13.92 -22.33
N LYS A 47 24.60 -13.89 -23.67
CA LYS A 47 24.99 -12.71 -24.45
C LYS A 47 24.02 -11.54 -24.26
N ARG A 48 22.72 -11.81 -24.09
CA ARG A 48 21.66 -10.78 -23.98
C ARG A 48 20.68 -11.13 -22.86
N VAL A 49 20.13 -10.08 -22.25
CA VAL A 49 19.02 -10.17 -21.31
C VAL A 49 17.78 -10.67 -22.07
N PRO A 50 17.09 -11.73 -21.60
CA PRO A 50 15.88 -12.20 -22.22
C PRO A 50 14.81 -11.09 -22.22
N ALA A 51 14.16 -10.88 -23.36
CA ALA A 51 13.06 -9.93 -23.44
C ALA A 51 11.89 -10.31 -22.52
N SER A 52 11.80 -11.54 -22.02
CA SER A 52 10.79 -11.98 -21.04
C SER A 52 11.09 -11.55 -19.61
N LEU A 53 12.29 -11.04 -19.30
CA LEU A 53 12.67 -10.71 -17.92
C LEU A 53 11.71 -9.69 -17.29
N HIS A 54 11.30 -8.67 -18.04
CA HIS A 54 10.34 -7.67 -17.56
C HIS A 54 8.98 -8.25 -17.14
N LYS A 55 8.58 -9.39 -17.72
CA LYS A 55 7.34 -10.08 -17.31
C LYS A 55 7.52 -10.76 -15.96
N VAL A 56 8.71 -11.32 -15.73
CA VAL A 56 9.08 -11.95 -14.46
C VAL A 56 9.23 -10.89 -13.36
N GLU A 57 9.89 -9.76 -13.66
CA GLU A 57 9.98 -8.59 -12.77
C GLU A 57 8.59 -8.19 -12.25
N ARG A 58 7.64 -7.96 -13.16
CA ARG A 58 6.26 -7.61 -12.79
C ARG A 58 5.57 -8.69 -11.96
N ALA A 59 5.75 -9.97 -12.29
CA ALA A 59 5.17 -11.07 -11.51
C ALA A 59 5.72 -11.15 -10.08
N LEU A 60 6.99 -10.76 -9.90
CA LEU A 60 7.65 -10.62 -8.61
C LEU A 60 7.29 -9.30 -7.90
N GLY A 61 6.57 -8.39 -8.55
CA GLY A 61 6.26 -7.06 -8.02
C GLY A 61 7.48 -6.15 -7.98
N TRP A 62 8.38 -6.28 -8.95
CA TRP A 62 9.52 -5.39 -9.14
C TRP A 62 9.20 -4.36 -10.21
N THR A 63 9.79 -3.18 -10.08
CA THR A 63 9.75 -2.16 -11.13
C THR A 63 10.50 -2.66 -12.37
N ALA A 64 10.04 -2.22 -13.55
CA ALA A 64 10.69 -2.57 -14.81
C ALA A 64 12.16 -2.13 -14.83
N GLY A 65 13.07 -3.03 -15.22
CA GLY A 65 14.51 -2.79 -15.25
C GLY A 65 15.23 -3.15 -13.94
N SER A 66 14.50 -3.63 -12.92
CA SER A 66 15.11 -4.13 -11.68
C SER A 66 16.05 -5.32 -11.90
N GLY A 67 15.73 -6.23 -12.82
CA GLY A 67 16.57 -7.38 -13.15
C GLY A 67 17.88 -6.98 -13.84
N GLU A 68 17.88 -5.91 -14.64
CA GLU A 68 19.12 -5.35 -15.20
C GLU A 68 20.00 -4.74 -14.10
N ARG A 69 19.40 -4.05 -13.14
CA ARG A 69 20.11 -3.52 -11.97
C ARG A 69 20.75 -4.61 -11.12
N VAL A 70 20.04 -5.73 -10.94
CA VAL A 70 20.60 -6.92 -10.26
C VAL A 70 21.75 -7.51 -11.06
N LEU A 71 21.64 -7.60 -12.39
CA LEU A 71 22.77 -8.04 -13.25
C LEU A 71 24.00 -7.12 -13.15
N GLU A 72 23.83 -5.86 -12.76
CA GLU A 72 24.90 -4.90 -12.51
C GLU A 72 25.45 -4.94 -11.08
N GLY A 73 24.95 -5.86 -10.24
CA GLY A 73 25.36 -6.04 -8.84
C GLY A 73 24.54 -5.24 -7.83
N GLY A 74 23.45 -4.60 -8.27
CA GLY A 74 22.51 -3.90 -7.40
C GLY A 74 21.44 -4.81 -6.78
N ALA A 75 20.47 -4.19 -6.13
CA ALA A 75 19.28 -4.83 -5.59
C ALA A 75 18.05 -4.52 -6.46
N PRO A 76 17.04 -5.41 -6.51
CA PRO A 76 15.80 -5.13 -7.22
C PRO A 76 15.00 -4.04 -6.49
N GLU A 77 14.29 -3.21 -7.24
CA GLU A 77 13.36 -2.23 -6.69
C GLU A 77 11.95 -2.78 -6.77
N LEU A 78 11.27 -2.76 -5.64
CA LEU A 78 9.89 -3.25 -5.54
C LEU A 78 8.96 -2.19 -6.10
N GLU A 79 7.94 -2.60 -6.87
CA GLU A 79 6.79 -1.75 -7.09
C GLU A 79 6.16 -1.52 -5.72
N GLU A 80 6.15 -0.25 -5.27
CA GLU A 80 5.32 0.15 -4.15
C GLU A 80 3.88 -0.11 -4.56
N GLU A 81 3.37 -1.26 -4.13
CA GLU A 81 1.97 -1.62 -4.22
C GLU A 81 1.25 -0.51 -3.47
N THR A 82 0.69 0.45 -4.21
CA THR A 82 -0.26 1.42 -3.68
C THR A 82 -1.40 0.56 -3.17
N ALA A 83 -1.30 0.17 -1.90
CA ALA A 83 -2.19 -0.78 -1.27
C ALA A 83 -3.62 -0.35 -1.60
N ALA A 84 -4.37 -1.26 -2.23
CA ALA A 84 -5.81 -1.06 -2.37
C ALA A 84 -6.36 -0.68 -0.98
N PRO A 85 -7.29 0.29 -0.90
CA PRO A 85 -7.82 0.70 0.40
C PRO A 85 -8.31 -0.54 1.16
N PRO A 86 -8.14 -0.59 2.48
CA PRO A 86 -8.44 -1.77 3.26
C PRO A 86 -9.87 -2.25 2.95
N SER A 87 -9.99 -3.54 2.63
CA SER A 87 -11.19 -4.20 2.09
C SER A 87 -12.39 -4.24 3.04
N ASP A 88 -12.30 -3.60 4.20
CA ASP A 88 -13.31 -3.57 5.25
C ASP A 88 -14.07 -2.23 5.31
N LEU A 89 -13.74 -1.27 4.43
CA LEU A 89 -14.52 -0.04 4.34
C LEU A 89 -15.82 -0.28 3.57
N PRO A 90 -16.99 0.08 4.12
CA PRO A 90 -18.25 0.01 3.39
C PRO A 90 -18.16 0.79 2.07
N LEU A 91 -18.75 0.25 0.99
CA LEU A 91 -18.72 0.86 -0.34
C LEU A 91 -19.12 2.35 -0.35
N ARG A 92 -20.04 2.74 0.55
CA ARG A 92 -20.43 4.14 0.72
C ARG A 92 -19.25 5.02 1.13
N ILE A 93 -18.44 4.58 2.08
CA ILE A 93 -17.25 5.31 2.53
C ILE A 93 -16.23 5.38 1.41
N VAL A 94 -16.01 4.28 0.67
CA VAL A 94 -15.11 4.28 -0.48
C VAL A 94 -15.53 5.32 -1.52
N HIS A 95 -16.83 5.41 -1.82
CA HIS A 95 -17.37 6.38 -2.77
C HIS A 95 -17.18 7.83 -2.28
N GLU A 96 -17.52 8.12 -1.02
CA GLU A 96 -17.34 9.45 -0.42
C GLU A 96 -15.85 9.86 -0.35
N LEU A 97 -14.94 8.91 -0.11
CA LEU A 97 -13.51 9.18 -0.12
C LEU A 97 -12.96 9.48 -1.52
N GLN A 98 -13.61 8.97 -2.57
CA GLN A 98 -13.25 9.24 -3.96
C GLN A 98 -13.77 10.59 -4.46
N ASP A 99 -14.82 11.15 -3.85
CA ASP A 99 -15.43 12.40 -4.30
C ASP A 99 -14.79 13.63 -3.64
N GLY A 100 -14.38 14.60 -4.46
CA GLY A 100 -13.78 15.87 -4.04
C GLY A 100 -12.43 15.80 -3.29
N PRO A 101 -11.83 16.96 -2.96
CA PRO A 101 -10.55 17.02 -2.27
C PRO A 101 -10.66 16.62 -0.79
N LEU A 102 -9.62 15.96 -0.26
CA LEU A 102 -9.45 15.78 1.18
C LEU A 102 -9.02 17.11 1.79
N LEU A 103 -9.82 17.62 2.74
CA LEU A 103 -9.52 18.88 3.43
C LEU A 103 -8.72 18.66 4.70
N ASP A 104 -9.11 17.67 5.52
CA ASP A 104 -8.43 17.33 6.76
C ASP A 104 -8.77 15.89 7.18
N ALA A 105 -7.98 15.30 8.07
CA ALA A 105 -8.26 14.03 8.71
C ALA A 105 -7.69 14.01 10.15
N THR A 106 -8.46 13.50 11.10
CA THR A 106 -8.01 13.34 12.48
C THR A 106 -8.35 11.97 13.04
N VAL A 107 -7.52 11.48 13.94
CA VAL A 107 -7.71 10.21 14.66
C VAL A 107 -7.87 10.54 16.14
N LEU A 108 -8.97 10.08 16.72
CA LEU A 108 -9.31 10.26 18.12
C LEU A 108 -9.16 8.91 18.81
N ASP A 109 -8.31 8.88 19.83
CA ASP A 109 -8.13 7.72 20.70
C ASP A 109 -9.26 7.70 21.73
N LEU A 110 -10.06 6.62 21.74
CA LEU A 110 -11.17 6.45 22.67
C LEU A 110 -10.77 5.64 23.90
N THR A 111 -9.50 5.23 24.02
CA THR A 111 -8.98 4.52 25.21
C THR A 111 -9.24 5.27 26.51
N PRO A 112 -9.10 6.62 26.58
CA PRO A 112 -9.45 7.38 27.78
C PRO A 112 -10.93 7.29 28.18
N LEU A 113 -11.83 6.91 27.25
CA LEU A 113 -13.26 6.68 27.49
C LEU A 113 -13.58 5.21 27.82
N GLY A 114 -12.56 4.39 28.10
CA GLY A 114 -12.72 2.96 28.40
C GLY A 114 -12.99 2.07 27.18
N SER A 115 -12.74 2.56 25.96
CA SER A 115 -12.92 1.81 24.72
C SER A 115 -11.58 1.60 24.00
N ASP A 116 -11.26 0.38 23.59
CA ASP A 116 -10.06 0.10 22.77
C ASP A 116 -10.19 0.58 21.31
N ALA A 117 -11.30 1.23 20.97
CA ALA A 117 -11.57 1.74 19.63
C ALA A 117 -10.80 3.04 19.35
N ARG A 118 -10.54 3.26 18.06
CA ARG A 118 -10.05 4.55 17.55
C ARG A 118 -11.06 5.06 16.54
N MET A 119 -11.43 6.33 16.65
CA MET A 119 -12.32 6.98 15.71
C MET A 119 -11.52 7.79 14.70
N ILE A 120 -11.79 7.57 13.41
CA ILE A 120 -11.17 8.31 12.31
C ILE A 120 -12.22 9.24 11.73
N VAL A 121 -11.92 10.54 11.66
CA VAL A 121 -12.77 11.54 11.03
C VAL A 121 -12.06 12.04 9.78
N VAL A 122 -12.72 11.90 8.64
CA VAL A 122 -12.23 12.36 7.34
C VAL A 122 -13.12 13.49 6.85
N VAL A 123 -12.52 14.61 6.49
CA VAL A 123 -13.22 15.82 6.05
C VAL A 123 -12.99 16.03 4.56
N LYS A 124 -14.05 15.96 3.78
CA LYS A 124 -14.03 16.10 2.33
C LYS A 124 -14.64 17.45 1.94
N GLY A 125 -14.02 18.10 0.96
CA GLY A 125 -14.52 19.34 0.36
C GLY A 125 -15.35 19.04 -0.88
N ALA A 126 -16.17 20.00 -1.31
CA ALA A 126 -16.91 19.85 -2.56
C ALA A 126 -15.93 19.73 -3.76
N PRO A 127 -16.25 18.92 -4.78
CA PRO A 127 -15.32 18.59 -5.87
C PRO A 127 -14.83 19.79 -6.69
N ASN A 128 -15.60 20.88 -6.73
CA ASN A 128 -15.26 22.11 -7.44
C ASN A 128 -15.24 23.33 -6.50
N ALA A 129 -14.89 23.14 -5.23
CA ALA A 129 -14.85 24.22 -4.26
C ALA A 129 -13.82 25.29 -4.65
N SER A 130 -14.22 26.55 -4.60
CA SER A 130 -13.31 27.69 -4.74
C SER A 130 -12.36 27.78 -3.53
N PRO A 131 -11.22 28.47 -3.64
CA PRO A 131 -10.32 28.67 -2.50
C PRO A 131 -10.99 29.33 -1.29
N GLU A 132 -11.98 30.19 -1.50
CA GLU A 132 -12.74 30.82 -0.42
C GLU A 132 -13.70 29.84 0.25
N GLN A 133 -14.35 28.97 -0.52
CA GLN A 133 -15.20 27.89 0.01
C GLN A 133 -14.38 26.90 0.83
N ILE A 134 -13.22 26.48 0.33
CA ILE A 134 -12.30 25.61 1.07
C ILE A 134 -11.91 26.23 2.42
N ARG A 135 -11.57 27.53 2.45
CA ARG A 135 -11.26 28.24 3.70
C ARG A 135 -12.44 28.27 4.66
N ALA A 136 -13.65 28.50 4.14
CA ALA A 136 -14.86 28.49 4.97
C ALA A 136 -15.15 27.10 5.55
N ASP A 137 -14.97 26.05 4.75
CA ASP A 137 -15.15 24.66 5.17
C ASP A 137 -14.13 24.27 6.26
N LEU A 138 -12.87 24.67 6.10
CA LEU A 138 -11.84 24.46 7.13
C LEU A 138 -12.15 25.21 8.44
N LEU A 139 -12.67 26.43 8.36
CA LEU A 139 -13.11 27.18 9.54
C LEU A 139 -14.32 26.53 10.22
N ALA A 140 -15.24 25.95 9.45
CA ALA A 140 -16.36 25.18 9.99
C ALA A 140 -15.87 23.90 10.69
N TRP A 141 -14.95 23.18 10.06
CA TRP A 141 -14.31 22.00 10.63
C TRP A 141 -13.57 22.31 11.94
N ALA A 142 -12.77 23.39 11.99
CA ALA A 142 -12.07 23.79 13.20
C ALA A 142 -13.02 24.07 14.39
N LYS A 143 -14.24 24.55 14.12
CA LYS A 143 -15.28 24.70 15.15
C LYS A 143 -15.84 23.35 15.58
N ALA A 144 -16.13 22.44 14.64
CA ALA A 144 -16.64 21.11 14.93
C ALA A 144 -15.64 20.25 15.73
N GLN A 145 -14.37 20.30 15.35
CA GLN A 145 -13.29 19.58 16.04
C GLN A 145 -13.23 19.91 17.53
N ARG A 146 -13.39 21.18 17.91
CA ARG A 146 -13.43 21.59 19.33
C ARG A 146 -14.58 20.96 20.11
N HIS A 147 -15.72 20.77 19.49
CA HIS A 147 -16.87 20.11 20.14
C HIS A 147 -16.62 18.62 20.30
N ILE A 148 -16.00 17.98 19.31
CA ILE A 148 -15.66 16.55 19.35
C ILE A 148 -14.59 16.28 20.43
N GLN A 149 -13.65 17.20 20.62
CA GLN A 149 -12.60 17.07 21.65
C GLN A 149 -13.09 17.40 23.06
N ASN A 150 -14.14 18.21 23.20
CA ASN A 150 -14.70 18.64 24.49
C ASN A 150 -15.95 17.84 24.90
N ILE A 151 -16.16 16.63 24.39
CA ILE A 151 -17.28 15.79 24.85
C ILE A 151 -17.08 15.53 26.36
N PRO A 152 -17.95 16.07 27.23
CA PRO A 152 -17.78 15.93 28.68
C PRO A 152 -17.96 14.47 29.08
N ILE A 153 -17.03 13.99 29.88
CA ILE A 153 -17.14 12.73 30.61
C ILE A 153 -18.00 13.06 31.83
N ASP A 154 -19.32 12.83 31.76
CA ASP A 154 -20.12 12.75 32.97
C ASP A 154 -19.78 11.40 33.64
N ASP A 155 -18.72 11.43 34.45
CA ASP A 155 -18.47 10.47 35.52
C ASP A 155 -19.26 10.95 36.75
N GLU A 156 -20.54 10.55 36.84
CA GLU A 156 -21.16 10.36 38.16
C GLU A 156 -21.67 8.91 38.21
N PRO A 157 -20.92 7.99 38.86
CA PRO A 157 -21.55 6.80 39.39
C PRO A 157 -22.55 7.27 40.47
N ASP A 158 -23.81 6.90 40.29
CA ASP A 158 -24.89 7.11 41.25
C ASP A 158 -24.56 6.31 42.54
N GLU A 159 -23.71 6.87 43.39
CA GLU A 159 -23.48 6.41 44.75
C GLU A 159 -24.70 6.76 45.60
N GLY A 160 -25.63 5.81 45.67
CA GLY A 160 -26.33 5.52 46.90
C GLY A 160 -27.84 5.69 46.88
N ALA A 161 -28.54 4.57 47.04
CA ALA A 161 -29.62 4.47 48.01
C ALA A 161 -29.79 3.00 48.44
N ASN A 162 -29.17 2.73 49.59
CA ASN A 162 -29.48 1.75 50.63
C ASN A 162 -30.80 0.96 50.50
#